data_AF-L1JKK5-F1
#
_entry.id   AF-L1JKK5-F1
#
_cell.length_a   1.000
_cell.length_b   1.000
_cell.length_c   1.000
_cell.angle_alpha   90.00
_cell.angle_beta   90.00
_cell.angle_gamma   90.00
#
_symmetry.space_group_name_H-M   'P 1'
#
loop_
_entity.id
_entity.type
_entity.pdbx_description
1 polymer ?
#
loop_
_entity_poly.entity_id
_entity_poly.type
_entity_poly.pdbx_seq_one_letter_code
_entity_poly.pdbx_strand_id
1 'polypeptide(L)'
;MLWGFATLKCPARELFHRFSVQVLDRDLDDACPQVLSNIVWSFGTLGYFDDELVDKISSHVLVRGLDGFKPMEVSSMIWGMAALGHTNERLFEKVSEHVMSTGLEGFNAPKISIIAWSFARARFQAEDLFSLIEEFVVEKGMSSFNSQNIACILWAFAVFGRMTDDLLACAEEQIWSVGFSGFSDQSFVDLLWAFAASDLTGTCTHSGEDTVKLAAAYLRKRSIRSFSPKQLSTMAWAFARLGQFHDQAFYSLEQEILRRDISEFDTSEMTFIANAFRAYRNSRNIANMCNLSGIGIRLLSRLDAEESSATTVECNTPESVSDCELWPEETECEVFKKGEVFKAKVVEKHHKKCASVRSERLDACIPFQAC
;
A
#
# COMPACT_ATOMS: atom_id res chain seq x y z
N MET A 1 18.88 -12.79 -22.66
CA MET A 1 19.65 -13.35 -21.53
C MET A 1 19.10 -12.89 -20.19
N LEU A 2 19.15 -11.60 -19.86
CA LEU A 2 18.65 -11.08 -18.57
C LEU A 2 17.21 -11.51 -18.24
N TRP A 3 16.32 -11.41 -19.24
CA TRP A 3 14.93 -11.86 -19.11
C TRP A 3 14.83 -13.30 -18.59
N GLY A 4 15.65 -14.22 -19.09
CA GLY A 4 15.62 -15.62 -18.64
C GLY A 4 16.03 -15.80 -17.18
N PHE A 5 17.04 -15.06 -16.72
CA PHE A 5 17.43 -15.07 -15.30
C PHE A 5 16.32 -14.50 -14.40
N ALA A 6 15.70 -13.39 -14.84
CA ALA A 6 14.60 -12.75 -14.11
C ALA A 6 13.36 -13.65 -14.05
N THR A 7 12.93 -14.27 -15.16
CA THR A 7 11.79 -15.18 -15.20
C THR A 7 11.98 -16.40 -14.30
N LEU A 8 13.20 -16.94 -14.22
CA LEU A 8 13.53 -18.07 -13.36
C LEU A 8 13.82 -17.67 -11.91
N LYS A 9 13.79 -16.36 -11.59
CA LYS A 9 14.21 -15.80 -10.30
C LYS A 9 15.60 -16.30 -9.87
N CYS A 10 16.50 -16.48 -10.85
CA CYS A 10 17.87 -16.93 -10.61
C CYS A 10 18.76 -15.72 -10.33
N PRO A 11 19.31 -15.56 -9.11
CA PRO A 11 20.16 -14.42 -8.82
C PRO A 11 21.52 -14.55 -9.53
N ALA A 12 21.89 -13.53 -10.31
CA ALA A 12 23.15 -13.44 -11.05
C ALA A 12 23.71 -12.00 -11.02
N ARG A 13 23.91 -11.45 -9.82
CA ARG A 13 24.28 -10.04 -9.60
C ARG A 13 25.48 -9.57 -10.42
N GLU A 14 26.55 -10.35 -10.46
CA GLU A 14 27.77 -10.01 -11.23
C GLU A 14 27.51 -9.93 -12.73
N LEU A 15 26.66 -10.81 -13.27
CA LEU A 15 26.28 -10.80 -14.69
C LEU A 15 25.46 -9.56 -15.04
N PHE A 16 24.52 -9.18 -14.18
CA PHE A 16 23.72 -7.96 -14.36
C PHE A 16 24.58 -6.71 -14.26
N HIS A 17 25.50 -6.64 -13.30
CA HIS A 17 26.44 -5.54 -13.18
C HIS A 17 27.31 -5.37 -14.43
N ARG A 18 27.91 -6.47 -14.94
CA ARG A 18 28.69 -6.40 -16.20
C ARG A 18 27.85 -6.02 -17.40
N PHE A 19 26.61 -6.49 -17.46
CA PHE A 19 25.69 -6.12 -18.54
C PHE A 19 25.36 -4.62 -18.49
N SER A 20 25.12 -4.08 -17.30
CA SER A 20 24.88 -2.66 -17.10
C SER A 20 26.02 -1.81 -17.63
N VAL A 21 27.26 -2.09 -17.22
CA VAL A 21 28.47 -1.39 -17.71
C VAL A 21 28.55 -1.42 -19.23
N GLN A 22 28.28 -2.57 -19.86
CA GLN A 22 28.29 -2.67 -21.33
C GLN A 22 27.18 -1.85 -22.01
N VAL A 23 26.00 -1.75 -21.40
CA VAL A 23 24.91 -0.92 -21.92
C VAL A 23 25.24 0.56 -21.76
N LEU A 24 25.88 0.96 -20.67
CA LEU A 24 26.32 2.33 -20.42
C LEU A 24 27.37 2.82 -21.43
N ASP A 25 28.14 1.93 -22.03
CA ASP A 25 29.12 2.26 -23.09
C ASP A 25 28.56 2.21 -24.52
N ARG A 26 27.34 1.70 -24.73
CA ARG A 26 26.75 1.50 -26.07
C ARG A 26 25.76 2.58 -26.48
N ASP A 27 25.65 2.81 -27.77
CA ASP A 27 24.49 3.48 -28.33
C ASP A 27 23.26 2.56 -28.28
N LEU A 28 22.09 3.13 -28.04
CA LEU A 28 20.81 2.44 -27.92
C LEU A 28 19.90 2.62 -29.13
N ASP A 29 20.32 3.36 -30.17
CA ASP A 29 19.50 3.65 -31.35
C ASP A 29 18.95 2.40 -32.07
N ASP A 30 19.72 1.30 -32.10
CA ASP A 30 19.29 0.02 -32.68
C ASP A 30 18.42 -0.84 -31.73
N ALA A 31 18.24 -0.41 -30.47
CA ALA A 31 17.51 -1.17 -29.46
C ALA A 31 15.99 -1.02 -29.65
N CYS A 32 15.33 -2.11 -30.03
CA CYS A 32 13.88 -2.10 -30.12
C CYS A 32 13.21 -1.91 -28.74
N PRO A 33 11.97 -1.36 -28.68
CA PRO A 33 11.22 -1.14 -27.44
C PRO A 33 11.18 -2.34 -26.49
N GLN A 34 11.05 -3.54 -27.05
CA GLN A 34 11.02 -4.80 -26.32
C GLN A 34 12.34 -5.07 -25.58
N VAL A 35 13.49 -4.74 -26.17
CA VAL A 35 14.79 -4.93 -25.50
C VAL A 35 14.92 -3.98 -24.33
N LEU A 36 14.59 -2.69 -24.52
CA LEU A 36 14.68 -1.68 -23.47
C LEU A 36 13.77 -2.01 -22.27
N SER A 37 12.50 -2.32 -22.54
CA SER A 37 11.54 -2.70 -21.49
C SER A 37 11.95 -3.99 -20.77
N ASN A 38 12.46 -4.99 -21.49
CA ASN A 38 12.94 -6.23 -20.86
C ASN A 38 14.17 -6.03 -19.98
N ILE A 39 15.09 -5.11 -20.32
CA ILE A 39 16.23 -4.79 -19.45
C ILE A 39 15.71 -4.25 -18.13
N VAL A 40 14.93 -3.15 -18.19
CA VAL A 40 14.37 -2.50 -16.99
C VAL A 40 13.53 -3.47 -16.16
N TRP A 41 12.67 -4.26 -16.80
CA TRP A 41 11.85 -5.28 -16.14
C TRP A 41 12.71 -6.35 -15.46
N SER A 42 13.80 -6.80 -16.09
CA SER A 42 14.67 -7.84 -15.52
C SER A 42 15.42 -7.34 -14.29
N PHE A 43 15.90 -6.09 -14.32
CA PHE A 43 16.54 -5.45 -13.17
C PHE A 43 15.53 -5.28 -12.02
N GLY A 44 14.33 -4.78 -12.31
CA GLY A 44 13.26 -4.65 -11.32
C GLY A 44 12.79 -5.98 -10.72
N THR A 45 12.67 -7.03 -11.53
CA THR A 45 12.25 -8.37 -11.06
C THR A 45 13.22 -8.99 -10.07
N LEU A 46 14.52 -8.75 -10.23
CA LEU A 46 15.56 -9.28 -9.33
C LEU A 46 15.99 -8.28 -8.25
N GLY A 47 15.44 -7.06 -8.24
CA GLY A 47 15.82 -6.02 -7.29
C GLY A 47 17.27 -5.54 -7.45
N TYR A 48 17.83 -5.62 -8.66
CA TYR A 48 19.16 -5.08 -8.93
C TYR A 48 19.04 -3.60 -9.26
N PHE A 49 19.34 -2.78 -8.27
CA PHE A 49 19.31 -1.34 -8.38
C PHE A 49 20.53 -0.81 -9.15
N ASP A 50 20.27 -0.01 -10.19
CA ASP A 50 21.27 0.60 -11.06
C ASP A 50 20.68 1.87 -11.71
N ASP A 51 20.84 3.00 -11.03
CA ASP A 51 20.23 4.28 -11.45
C ASP A 51 20.76 4.76 -12.79
N GLU A 52 22.06 4.63 -13.02
CA GLU A 52 22.71 5.13 -14.23
C GLU A 52 22.20 4.40 -15.47
N LEU A 53 22.00 3.07 -15.37
CA LEU A 53 21.39 2.28 -16.43
C LEU A 53 19.95 2.71 -16.71
N VAL A 54 19.15 2.84 -15.66
CA VAL A 54 17.72 3.18 -15.80
C VAL A 54 17.57 4.60 -16.35
N ASP A 55 18.40 5.54 -15.92
CA ASP A 55 18.40 6.92 -16.45
C ASP A 55 18.89 7.00 -17.89
N LYS A 56 19.91 6.21 -18.25
CA LYS A 56 20.34 6.13 -19.65
C LYS A 56 19.22 5.62 -20.55
N ILE A 57 18.55 4.53 -20.15
CA ILE A 57 17.41 3.98 -20.90
C ILE A 57 16.27 4.99 -20.95
N SER A 58 15.94 5.64 -19.83
CA SER A 58 14.89 6.65 -19.76
C SER A 58 15.16 7.84 -20.68
N SER A 59 16.38 8.38 -20.64
CA SER A 59 16.81 9.48 -21.51
C SER A 59 16.73 9.10 -22.98
N HIS A 60 17.17 7.89 -23.32
CA HIS A 60 17.08 7.40 -24.69
C HIS A 60 15.61 7.30 -25.12
N VAL A 61 14.74 6.67 -24.32
CA VAL A 61 13.30 6.53 -24.61
C VAL A 61 12.60 7.88 -24.78
N LEU A 62 12.95 8.88 -23.95
CA LEU A 62 12.41 10.23 -24.06
C LEU A 62 12.77 10.90 -25.40
N VAL A 63 13.99 10.70 -25.91
CA VAL A 63 14.45 11.28 -27.18
C VAL A 63 13.79 10.60 -28.37
N ARG A 64 13.74 9.26 -28.39
CA ARG A 64 13.13 8.49 -29.49
C ARG A 64 11.59 8.55 -29.50
N GLY A 65 10.97 8.85 -28.36
CA GLY A 65 9.53 8.76 -28.16
C GLY A 65 9.02 7.33 -27.90
N LEU A 66 7.73 7.22 -27.60
CA LEU A 66 7.06 5.95 -27.34
C LEU A 66 6.41 5.35 -28.59
N ASP A 67 6.67 5.93 -29.77
CA ASP A 67 6.18 5.39 -31.03
C ASP A 67 6.75 3.99 -31.29
N GLY A 68 5.85 3.04 -31.57
CA GLY A 68 6.19 1.63 -31.75
C GLY A 68 6.32 0.83 -30.45
N PHE A 69 6.21 1.44 -29.27
CA PHE A 69 6.03 0.69 -28.03
C PHE A 69 4.65 0.05 -28.00
N LYS A 70 4.62 -1.26 -27.77
CA LYS A 70 3.39 -1.99 -27.51
C LYS A 70 2.95 -1.79 -26.07
N PRO A 71 1.65 -1.95 -25.76
CA PRO A 71 1.12 -1.91 -24.39
C PRO A 71 1.91 -2.72 -23.36
N MET A 72 2.42 -3.89 -23.76
CA MET A 72 3.24 -4.76 -22.90
C MET A 72 4.60 -4.14 -22.56
N GLU A 73 5.21 -3.41 -23.49
CA GLU A 73 6.54 -2.83 -23.33
C GLU A 73 6.46 -1.58 -22.46
N VAL A 74 5.43 -0.75 -22.67
CA VAL A 74 5.10 0.40 -21.80
C VAL A 74 4.89 -0.06 -20.37
N SER A 75 3.96 -1.01 -20.15
CA SER A 75 3.63 -1.51 -18.80
C SER A 75 4.82 -2.19 -18.11
N SER A 76 5.62 -2.99 -18.82
CA SER A 76 6.79 -3.66 -18.23
C SER A 76 7.89 -2.69 -17.83
N MET A 77 8.08 -1.62 -18.61
CA MET A 77 9.11 -0.60 -18.35
C MET A 77 8.79 0.20 -17.08
N ILE A 78 7.59 0.78 -16.99
CA ILE A 78 7.19 1.53 -15.79
C ILE A 78 7.10 0.64 -14.55
N TRP A 79 6.72 -0.63 -14.72
CA TRP A 79 6.70 -1.58 -13.61
C TRP A 79 8.10 -1.85 -13.09
N GLY A 80 9.07 -2.09 -13.98
CA GLY A 80 10.45 -2.33 -13.58
C GLY A 80 11.03 -1.13 -12.83
N MET A 81 10.74 0.10 -13.29
CA MET A 81 11.15 1.33 -12.61
C MET A 81 10.52 1.48 -11.24
N ALA A 82 9.18 1.34 -11.16
CA ALA A 82 8.46 1.42 -9.89
C ALA A 82 8.89 0.32 -8.90
N ALA A 83 9.17 -0.89 -9.39
CA ALA A 83 9.66 -2.01 -8.57
C ALA A 83 11.02 -1.69 -7.95
N LEU A 84 11.93 -1.04 -8.70
CA LEU A 84 13.23 -0.57 -8.21
C LEU A 84 13.14 0.63 -7.26
N GLY A 85 11.98 1.30 -7.20
CA GLY A 85 11.83 2.57 -6.49
C GLY A 85 12.50 3.74 -7.21
N HIS A 86 12.86 3.57 -8.49
CA HIS A 86 13.43 4.63 -9.33
C HIS A 86 12.34 5.31 -10.15
N THR A 87 12.11 6.60 -9.92
CA THR A 87 11.07 7.36 -10.61
C THR A 87 11.70 8.42 -11.48
N ASN A 88 11.72 8.18 -12.79
CA ASN A 88 12.04 9.22 -13.78
C ASN A 88 10.74 9.96 -14.15
N GLU A 89 10.46 11.07 -13.46
CA GLU A 89 9.20 11.82 -13.59
C GLU A 89 8.84 12.16 -15.04
N ARG A 90 9.82 12.60 -15.84
CA ARG A 90 9.62 12.93 -17.26
C ARG A 90 9.15 11.74 -18.07
N LEU A 91 9.70 10.55 -17.81
CA LEU A 91 9.26 9.35 -18.51
C LEU A 91 7.87 8.91 -18.07
N PHE A 92 7.54 9.02 -16.78
CA PHE A 92 6.19 8.73 -16.29
C PHE A 92 5.15 9.68 -16.89
N GLU A 93 5.45 10.97 -16.96
CA GLU A 93 4.65 11.97 -17.67
C GLU A 93 4.50 11.57 -19.15
N LYS A 94 5.59 11.19 -19.82
CA LYS A 94 5.54 10.81 -21.23
C LYS A 94 4.73 9.55 -21.48
N VAL A 95 4.80 8.57 -20.59
CA VAL A 95 3.98 7.36 -20.64
C VAL A 95 2.51 7.69 -20.42
N SER A 96 2.20 8.58 -19.47
CA SER A 96 0.84 9.07 -19.25
C SER A 96 0.29 9.71 -20.52
N GLU A 97 1.00 10.68 -21.11
CA GLU A 97 0.60 11.30 -22.39
C GLU A 97 0.37 10.27 -23.50
N HIS A 98 1.28 9.29 -23.62
CA HIS A 98 1.18 8.27 -24.67
C HIS A 98 -0.06 7.39 -24.49
N VAL A 99 -0.34 6.92 -23.27
CA VAL A 99 -1.54 6.12 -22.98
C VAL A 99 -2.81 6.95 -23.18
N MET A 100 -2.82 8.22 -22.76
CA MET A 100 -3.94 9.13 -23.01
C MET A 100 -4.20 9.33 -24.51
N SER A 101 -3.14 9.46 -25.32
CA SER A 101 -3.27 9.69 -26.77
C SER A 101 -3.69 8.44 -27.56
N THR A 102 -3.29 7.26 -27.11
CA THR A 102 -3.56 5.98 -27.81
C THR A 102 -4.80 5.25 -27.28
N GLY A 103 -5.29 5.64 -26.10
CA GLY A 103 -6.39 5.00 -25.41
C GLY A 103 -6.00 3.63 -24.82
N LEU A 104 -6.99 3.00 -24.18
CA LEU A 104 -6.80 1.72 -23.48
C LEU A 104 -7.26 0.49 -24.28
N GLU A 105 -7.75 0.65 -25.52
CA GLU A 105 -8.29 -0.46 -26.32
C GLU A 105 -7.27 -1.58 -26.60
N GLY A 106 -5.97 -1.25 -26.68
CA GLY A 106 -4.89 -2.23 -26.84
C GLY A 106 -4.40 -2.88 -25.54
N PHE A 107 -4.90 -2.42 -24.39
CA PHE A 107 -4.49 -2.87 -23.07
C PHE A 107 -5.47 -3.92 -22.54
N ASN A 108 -4.94 -5.06 -22.10
CA ASN A 108 -5.73 -6.05 -21.37
C ASN A 108 -5.63 -5.76 -19.86
N ALA A 109 -6.54 -6.35 -19.08
CA ALA A 109 -6.65 -6.15 -17.63
C ALA A 109 -5.31 -6.19 -16.87
N PRO A 110 -4.38 -7.15 -17.12
CA PRO A 110 -3.07 -7.15 -16.49
C PRO A 110 -2.26 -5.88 -16.73
N LYS A 111 -2.19 -5.39 -17.98
CA LYS A 111 -1.38 -4.23 -18.33
C LYS A 111 -1.95 -2.95 -17.71
N ILE A 112 -3.28 -2.80 -17.68
CA ILE A 112 -3.96 -1.67 -17.03
C ILE A 112 -3.65 -1.66 -15.53
N SER A 113 -3.82 -2.81 -14.86
CA SER A 113 -3.53 -2.93 -13.43
C SER A 113 -2.07 -2.65 -13.08
N ILE A 114 -1.15 -3.05 -13.95
CA ILE A 114 0.29 -2.79 -13.79
C ILE A 114 0.59 -1.30 -13.97
N ILE A 115 -0.02 -0.62 -14.93
CA ILE A 115 0.13 0.83 -15.09
C ILE A 115 -0.32 1.56 -13.84
N ALA A 116 -1.56 1.35 -13.39
CA ALA A 116 -2.09 1.99 -12.20
C ALA A 116 -1.20 1.74 -10.97
N TRP A 117 -0.82 0.48 -10.74
CA TRP A 117 0.06 0.10 -9.64
C TRP A 117 1.44 0.77 -9.72
N SER A 118 2.03 0.86 -10.91
CA SER A 118 3.37 1.43 -11.10
C SER A 118 3.37 2.93 -10.80
N PHE A 119 2.35 3.67 -11.27
CA PHE A 119 2.19 5.09 -10.98
C PHE A 119 1.95 5.32 -9.48
N ALA A 120 1.09 4.52 -8.85
CA ALA A 120 0.82 4.59 -7.42
C ALA A 120 2.06 4.28 -6.57
N ARG A 121 2.82 3.22 -6.91
CA ARG A 121 4.06 2.87 -6.21
C ARG A 121 5.15 3.92 -6.39
N ALA A 122 5.27 4.51 -7.58
CA ALA A 122 6.18 5.62 -7.86
C ALA A 122 5.74 6.95 -7.23
N ARG A 123 4.53 7.02 -6.66
CA ARG A 123 3.91 8.25 -6.12
C ARG A 123 3.79 9.37 -7.15
N PHE A 124 3.74 9.01 -8.43
CA PHE A 124 3.58 9.96 -9.51
C PHE A 124 2.09 10.19 -9.78
N GLN A 125 1.61 11.41 -9.51
CA GLN A 125 0.20 11.76 -9.68
C GLN A 125 -0.09 12.09 -11.15
N ALA A 126 -0.87 11.24 -11.81
CA ALA A 126 -1.34 11.44 -13.19
C ALA A 126 -2.87 11.40 -13.20
N GLU A 127 -3.51 12.52 -12.84
CA GLU A 127 -4.97 12.57 -12.61
C GLU A 127 -5.76 12.11 -13.84
N ASP A 128 -5.44 12.67 -15.00
CA ASP A 128 -6.12 12.35 -16.27
C ASP A 128 -5.98 10.87 -16.65
N LEU A 129 -4.81 10.27 -16.39
CA LEU A 129 -4.58 8.83 -16.62
C LEU A 129 -5.45 7.96 -15.72
N PHE A 130 -5.58 8.33 -14.44
CA PHE A 130 -6.43 7.60 -13.51
C PHE A 130 -7.91 7.74 -13.88
N SER A 131 -8.35 8.93 -14.31
CA SER A 131 -9.70 9.12 -14.84
C SER A 131 -9.96 8.28 -16.10
N LEU A 132 -9.01 8.21 -17.04
CA LEU A 132 -9.13 7.34 -18.22
C LEU A 132 -9.21 5.85 -17.84
N ILE A 133 -8.39 5.40 -16.90
CA ILE A 133 -8.41 4.01 -16.42
C ILE A 133 -9.75 3.70 -15.77
N GLU A 134 -10.26 4.60 -14.92
CA GLU A 134 -11.55 4.43 -14.26
C GLU A 134 -12.70 4.35 -15.26
N GLU A 135 -12.80 5.33 -16.17
CA GLU A 135 -13.83 5.36 -17.22
C GLU A 135 -13.84 4.06 -18.02
N PHE A 136 -12.66 3.61 -18.47
CA PHE A 136 -12.54 2.36 -19.23
C PHE A 136 -12.97 1.13 -18.41
N VAL A 137 -12.58 1.06 -17.14
CA VAL A 137 -12.90 -0.06 -16.25
C VAL A 137 -14.39 -0.10 -15.92
N VAL A 138 -15.01 1.06 -15.67
CA VAL A 138 -16.44 1.16 -15.37
C VAL A 138 -17.27 0.86 -16.62
N GLU A 139 -16.86 1.36 -17.79
CA GLU A 139 -17.57 1.14 -19.06
C GLU A 139 -17.52 -0.34 -19.50
N LYS A 140 -16.35 -0.98 -19.40
CA LYS A 140 -16.17 -2.38 -19.84
C LYS A 140 -16.45 -3.42 -18.75
N GLY A 141 -16.51 -2.97 -17.49
CA GLY A 141 -16.57 -3.82 -16.31
C GLY A 141 -15.26 -4.59 -16.05
N MET A 142 -15.19 -5.24 -14.89
CA MET A 142 -14.02 -6.00 -14.45
C MET A 142 -14.08 -7.51 -14.78
N SER A 143 -14.99 -7.95 -15.66
CA SER A 143 -15.20 -9.38 -15.97
C SER A 143 -13.94 -10.11 -16.47
N SER A 144 -13.04 -9.39 -17.17
CA SER A 144 -11.75 -9.91 -17.66
C SER A 144 -10.59 -9.79 -16.65
N PHE A 145 -10.81 -9.14 -15.52
CA PHE A 145 -9.80 -8.92 -14.49
C PHE A 145 -9.78 -10.14 -13.56
N ASN A 146 -8.57 -10.67 -13.35
CA ASN A 146 -8.36 -11.65 -12.29
C ASN A 146 -8.22 -10.95 -10.93
N SER A 147 -8.27 -11.74 -9.86
CA SER A 147 -8.15 -11.29 -8.48
C SER A 147 -6.95 -10.36 -8.20
N GLN A 148 -5.78 -10.65 -8.77
CA GLN A 148 -4.59 -9.82 -8.59
C GLN A 148 -4.75 -8.47 -9.30
N ASN A 149 -5.36 -8.44 -10.48
CA ASN A 149 -5.57 -7.21 -11.23
C ASN A 149 -6.54 -6.28 -10.49
N ILE A 150 -7.62 -6.84 -9.92
CA ILE A 150 -8.60 -6.08 -9.12
C ILE A 150 -7.91 -5.45 -7.91
N ALA A 151 -7.15 -6.25 -7.14
CA ALA A 151 -6.42 -5.73 -5.97
C ALA A 151 -5.43 -4.63 -6.34
N CYS A 152 -4.67 -4.79 -7.44
CA CYS A 152 -3.74 -3.77 -7.92
C CYS A 152 -4.43 -2.46 -8.28
N ILE A 153 -5.58 -2.51 -8.97
CA ILE A 153 -6.36 -1.32 -9.33
C ILE A 153 -6.87 -0.64 -8.06
N LEU A 154 -7.61 -1.35 -7.19
CA LEU A 154 -8.17 -0.75 -5.98
C LEU A 154 -7.09 -0.18 -5.07
N TRP A 155 -5.98 -0.89 -4.91
CA TRP A 155 -4.83 -0.40 -4.16
C TRP A 155 -4.28 0.91 -4.75
N ALA A 156 -4.07 0.96 -6.07
CA ALA A 156 -3.53 2.14 -6.73
C ALA A 156 -4.44 3.37 -6.59
N PHE A 157 -5.75 3.18 -6.71
CA PHE A 157 -6.74 4.26 -6.54
C PHE A 157 -6.86 4.70 -5.07
N ALA A 158 -6.82 3.75 -4.13
CA ALA A 158 -6.84 4.06 -2.70
C ALA A 158 -5.58 4.81 -2.25
N VAL A 159 -4.40 4.47 -2.80
CA VAL A 159 -3.13 5.19 -2.54
C VAL A 159 -3.23 6.68 -2.84
N PHE A 160 -3.97 7.06 -3.88
CA PHE A 160 -4.17 8.46 -4.26
C PHE A 160 -5.44 9.08 -3.66
N GLY A 161 -6.24 8.34 -2.89
CA GLY A 161 -7.52 8.81 -2.39
C GLY A 161 -8.49 9.18 -3.51
N ARG A 162 -8.55 8.35 -4.56
CA ARG A 162 -9.40 8.57 -5.75
C ARG A 162 -10.39 7.43 -6.00
N MET A 163 -10.55 6.51 -5.05
CA MET A 163 -11.51 5.43 -5.21
C MET A 163 -12.93 6.01 -5.18
N THR A 164 -13.70 5.74 -6.22
CA THR A 164 -15.10 6.17 -6.38
C THR A 164 -16.06 5.01 -6.10
N ASP A 165 -17.33 5.34 -5.87
CA ASP A 165 -18.37 4.32 -5.67
C ASP A 165 -18.58 3.44 -6.90
N ASP A 166 -18.47 3.99 -8.12
CA ASP A 166 -18.62 3.24 -9.37
C ASP A 166 -17.48 2.22 -9.58
N LEU A 167 -16.23 2.65 -9.37
CA LEU A 167 -15.07 1.77 -9.45
C LEU A 167 -15.15 0.65 -8.41
N LEU A 168 -15.57 1.01 -7.19
CA LEU A 168 -15.73 0.06 -6.11
C LEU A 168 -16.83 -0.97 -6.42
N ALA A 169 -17.98 -0.52 -6.90
CA ALA A 169 -19.09 -1.39 -7.29
C ALA A 169 -18.69 -2.38 -8.40
N CYS A 170 -17.97 -1.93 -9.43
CA CYS A 170 -17.46 -2.80 -10.49
C CYS A 170 -16.50 -3.87 -9.95
N ALA A 171 -15.64 -3.50 -9.00
CA ALA A 171 -14.72 -4.43 -8.37
C ALA A 171 -15.46 -5.44 -7.47
N GLU A 172 -16.42 -4.97 -6.67
CA GLU A 172 -17.25 -5.83 -5.82
C GLU A 172 -18.02 -6.84 -6.68
N GLU A 173 -18.70 -6.40 -7.75
CA GLU A 173 -19.43 -7.31 -8.64
C GLU A 173 -18.56 -8.47 -9.13
N GLN A 174 -17.33 -8.17 -9.56
CA GLN A 174 -16.40 -9.21 -9.99
C GLN A 174 -15.91 -10.07 -8.83
N ILE A 175 -15.61 -9.50 -7.66
CA ILE A 175 -15.22 -10.26 -6.46
C ILE A 175 -16.33 -11.21 -6.03
N TRP A 176 -17.59 -10.79 -6.08
CA TRP A 176 -18.75 -11.62 -5.75
C TRP A 176 -18.98 -12.72 -6.78
N SER A 177 -18.60 -12.50 -8.04
CA SER A 177 -18.73 -13.51 -9.11
C SER A 177 -17.67 -14.61 -9.01
N VAL A 178 -16.41 -14.28 -8.71
CA VAL A 178 -15.29 -15.25 -8.68
C VAL A 178 -14.88 -15.70 -7.26
N GLY A 179 -15.24 -14.93 -6.24
CA GLY A 179 -14.81 -15.12 -4.86
C GLY A 179 -13.32 -14.88 -4.62
N PHE A 180 -12.84 -15.32 -3.44
CA PHE A 180 -11.47 -15.07 -3.00
C PHE A 180 -10.44 -16.16 -3.35
N SER A 181 -10.85 -17.22 -4.07
CA SER A 181 -9.98 -18.37 -4.40
C SER A 181 -8.81 -18.02 -5.32
N GLY A 182 -8.99 -17.04 -6.21
CA GLY A 182 -7.94 -16.56 -7.12
C GLY A 182 -6.97 -15.54 -6.51
N PHE A 183 -7.24 -15.06 -5.29
CA PHE A 183 -6.38 -14.06 -4.64
C PHE A 183 -5.13 -14.72 -4.06
N SER A 184 -3.96 -14.17 -4.35
CA SER A 184 -2.72 -14.47 -3.61
C SER A 184 -2.81 -13.85 -2.21
N ASP A 185 -1.93 -14.25 -1.29
CA ASP A 185 -1.95 -13.67 0.07
C ASP A 185 -1.71 -12.16 0.02
N GLN A 186 -0.83 -11.72 -0.88
CA GLN A 186 -0.55 -10.31 -1.10
C GLN A 186 -1.76 -9.57 -1.67
N SER A 187 -2.38 -10.05 -2.77
CA SER A 187 -3.56 -9.36 -3.31
C SER A 187 -4.75 -9.35 -2.37
N PHE A 188 -4.91 -10.39 -1.54
CA PHE A 188 -5.97 -10.42 -0.54
C PHE A 188 -5.77 -9.31 0.52
N VAL A 189 -4.53 -9.11 0.97
CA VAL A 189 -4.19 -8.06 1.95
C VAL A 189 -4.27 -6.68 1.32
N ASP A 190 -3.76 -6.49 0.10
CA ASP A 190 -3.79 -5.21 -0.63
C ASP A 190 -5.24 -4.77 -0.88
N LEU A 191 -6.12 -5.72 -1.18
CA LEU A 191 -7.55 -5.46 -1.30
C LEU A 191 -8.13 -4.93 0.03
N LEU A 192 -7.93 -5.64 1.14
CA LEU A 192 -8.43 -5.22 2.46
C LEU A 192 -7.87 -3.86 2.87
N TRP A 193 -6.59 -3.62 2.58
CA TRP A 193 -5.96 -2.33 2.81
C TRP A 193 -6.61 -1.24 1.96
N ALA A 194 -6.92 -1.50 0.68
CA ALA A 194 -7.55 -0.52 -0.19
C ALA A 194 -8.93 -0.09 0.33
N PHE A 195 -9.78 -1.04 0.75
CA PHE A 195 -11.07 -0.72 1.38
C PHE A 195 -10.88 0.15 2.63
N ALA A 196 -9.97 -0.23 3.53
CA ALA A 196 -9.71 0.51 4.76
C ALA A 196 -9.10 1.90 4.52
N ALA A 197 -8.25 2.05 3.50
CA ALA A 197 -7.63 3.32 3.13
C ALA A 197 -8.66 4.29 2.52
N SER A 198 -9.57 3.79 1.69
CA SER A 198 -10.62 4.63 1.09
C SER A 198 -11.68 5.09 2.06
N ASP A 199 -11.98 4.28 3.08
CA ASP A 199 -12.79 4.69 4.23
C ASP A 199 -12.13 5.84 5.01
N LEU A 200 -10.82 5.76 5.23
CA LEU A 200 -10.05 6.82 5.89
C LEU A 200 -10.05 8.13 5.08
N THR A 201 -9.93 8.06 3.76
CA THR A 201 -9.95 9.26 2.90
C THR A 201 -11.36 9.80 2.68
N GLY A 202 -12.41 9.05 3.04
CA GLY A 202 -13.81 9.43 2.84
C GLY A 202 -14.19 9.62 1.37
N THR A 203 -13.55 8.88 0.47
CA THR A 203 -13.71 9.09 -1.00
C THR A 203 -14.89 8.31 -1.56
N CYS A 204 -15.24 7.17 -0.94
CA CYS A 204 -16.42 6.37 -1.24
C CYS A 204 -17.47 6.59 -0.16
N THR A 205 -18.75 6.61 -0.53
CA THR A 205 -19.87 6.60 0.45
C THR A 205 -20.10 5.21 1.03
N HIS A 206 -19.73 4.17 0.27
CA HIS A 206 -19.81 2.78 0.68
C HIS A 206 -18.43 2.22 1.01
N SER A 207 -18.26 1.65 2.21
CA SER A 207 -16.98 1.09 2.68
C SER A 207 -16.71 -0.35 2.23
N GLY A 208 -17.57 -0.90 1.35
CA GLY A 208 -17.48 -2.30 0.89
C GLY A 208 -17.71 -3.33 1.99
N GLU A 209 -18.51 -2.97 2.99
CA GLU A 209 -18.73 -3.74 4.21
C GLU A 209 -19.04 -5.23 3.92
N ASP A 210 -19.94 -5.52 2.99
CA ASP A 210 -20.34 -6.91 2.69
C ASP A 210 -19.20 -7.71 2.04
N THR A 211 -18.39 -7.07 1.19
CA THR A 211 -17.21 -7.70 0.59
C THR A 211 -16.15 -7.99 1.66
N VAL A 212 -15.97 -7.09 2.63
CA VAL A 212 -15.04 -7.28 3.75
C VAL A 212 -15.55 -8.38 4.69
N LYS A 213 -16.86 -8.46 4.94
CA LYS A 213 -17.50 -9.58 5.67
C LYS A 213 -17.25 -10.91 4.97
N LEU A 214 -17.39 -10.95 3.64
CA LEU A 214 -17.10 -12.14 2.84
C LEU A 214 -15.62 -12.54 2.95
N ALA A 215 -14.71 -11.56 2.91
CA ALA A 215 -13.27 -11.78 3.07
C ALA A 215 -12.93 -12.35 4.46
N ALA A 216 -13.50 -11.80 5.52
CA ALA A 216 -13.35 -12.31 6.88
C ALA A 216 -13.89 -13.75 7.03
N ALA A 217 -15.04 -14.05 6.41
CA ALA A 217 -15.58 -15.40 6.38
C ALA A 217 -14.67 -16.38 5.61
N TYR A 218 -14.00 -15.90 4.55
CA TYR A 218 -13.09 -16.69 3.72
C TYR A 218 -11.80 -17.10 4.44
N LEU A 219 -11.35 -16.35 5.46
CA LEU A 219 -10.19 -16.73 6.29
C LEU A 219 -10.33 -18.12 6.95
N ARG A 220 -11.55 -18.65 7.10
CA ARG A 220 -11.79 -20.03 7.56
C ARG A 220 -11.32 -21.10 6.57
N LYS A 221 -11.39 -20.78 5.27
CA LYS A 221 -11.06 -21.70 4.16
C LYS A 221 -9.63 -21.52 3.67
N ARG A 222 -9.02 -20.38 4.01
CA ARG A 222 -7.65 -20.02 3.62
C ARG A 222 -6.68 -20.39 4.74
N SER A 223 -5.49 -20.87 4.38
CA SER A 223 -4.45 -21.12 5.36
C SER A 223 -3.91 -19.79 5.89
N ILE A 224 -4.25 -19.42 7.14
CA ILE A 224 -3.72 -18.20 7.75
C ILE A 224 -2.20 -18.25 7.99
N ARG A 225 -1.61 -19.45 7.93
CA ARG A 225 -0.17 -19.68 8.15
C ARG A 225 0.72 -19.17 7.02
N SER A 226 0.18 -19.01 5.81
CA SER A 226 0.99 -18.58 4.66
C SER A 226 1.27 -17.07 4.66
N PHE A 227 0.50 -16.29 5.42
CA PHE A 227 0.69 -14.85 5.53
C PHE A 227 1.97 -14.49 6.30
N SER A 228 2.63 -13.41 5.90
CA SER A 228 3.75 -12.83 6.63
C SER A 228 3.27 -12.02 7.86
N PRO A 229 4.16 -11.71 8.83
CA PRO A 229 3.84 -10.83 9.97
C PRO A 229 3.21 -9.50 9.54
N LYS A 230 3.81 -8.85 8.53
CA LYS A 230 3.29 -7.65 7.87
C LYS A 230 1.87 -7.80 7.33
N GLN A 231 1.59 -8.93 6.68
CA GLN A 231 0.27 -9.18 6.11
C GLN A 231 -0.77 -9.42 7.20
N LEU A 232 -0.42 -10.16 8.27
CA LEU A 232 -1.28 -10.37 9.42
C LEU A 232 -1.63 -9.06 10.13
N SER A 233 -0.63 -8.20 10.38
CA SER A 233 -0.83 -6.90 11.03
C SER A 233 -1.68 -5.96 10.18
N THR A 234 -1.45 -5.94 8.86
CA THR A 234 -2.22 -5.13 7.91
C THR A 234 -3.68 -5.58 7.82
N MET A 235 -3.95 -6.89 7.80
CA MET A 235 -5.33 -7.40 7.84
C MET A 235 -6.04 -7.04 9.15
N ALA A 236 -5.36 -7.19 10.30
CA ALA A 236 -5.92 -6.82 11.59
C ALA A 236 -6.27 -5.33 11.64
N TRP A 237 -5.36 -4.47 11.15
CA TRP A 237 -5.59 -3.03 11.02
C TRP A 237 -6.78 -2.73 10.10
N ALA A 238 -6.85 -3.35 8.93
CA ALA A 238 -7.93 -3.12 7.96
C ALA A 238 -9.30 -3.48 8.54
N PHE A 239 -9.43 -4.66 9.16
CA PHE A 239 -10.69 -5.06 9.80
C PHE A 239 -11.10 -4.13 10.94
N ALA A 240 -10.15 -3.73 11.79
CA ALA A 240 -10.43 -2.83 12.90
C ALA A 240 -10.82 -1.42 12.42
N ARG A 241 -10.17 -0.91 11.37
CA ARG A 241 -10.48 0.37 10.74
C ARG A 241 -11.90 0.40 10.21
N LEU A 242 -12.29 -0.65 9.49
CA LEU A 242 -13.61 -0.80 8.88
C LEU A 242 -14.71 -1.19 9.89
N GLY A 243 -14.38 -1.29 11.19
CA GLY A 243 -15.31 -1.74 12.24
C GLY A 243 -15.78 -3.19 12.08
N GLN A 244 -15.12 -4.00 11.25
CA GLN A 244 -15.52 -5.37 10.93
C GLN A 244 -14.93 -6.39 11.92
N PHE A 245 -15.57 -6.47 13.09
CA PHE A 245 -15.13 -7.29 14.23
C PHE A 245 -15.65 -8.73 14.17
N HIS A 246 -15.21 -9.50 13.17
CA HIS A 246 -15.60 -10.90 13.02
C HIS A 246 -14.83 -11.85 13.95
N ASP A 247 -15.54 -12.45 14.90
CA ASP A 247 -14.96 -13.31 15.93
C ASP A 247 -14.05 -14.41 15.41
N GLN A 248 -14.49 -15.12 14.38
CA GLN A 248 -13.69 -16.20 13.82
C GLN A 248 -12.42 -15.70 13.12
N ALA A 249 -12.49 -14.53 12.47
CA ALA A 249 -11.34 -13.92 11.81
C ALA A 249 -10.32 -13.44 12.84
N PHE A 250 -10.77 -12.69 13.86
CA PHE A 250 -9.91 -12.21 14.94
C PHE A 250 -9.35 -13.36 15.78
N TYR A 251 -10.12 -14.41 16.06
CA TYR A 251 -9.62 -15.63 16.70
C TYR A 251 -8.53 -16.30 15.85
N SER A 252 -8.75 -16.43 14.54
CA SER A 252 -7.75 -17.05 13.65
C SER A 252 -6.46 -16.22 13.61
N LEU A 253 -6.57 -14.89 13.49
CA LEU A 253 -5.45 -13.95 13.55
C LEU A 253 -4.71 -14.05 14.88
N GLU A 254 -5.42 -14.03 16.00
CA GLU A 254 -4.83 -14.14 17.35
C GLU A 254 -4.04 -15.43 17.49
N GLN A 255 -4.64 -16.56 17.11
CA GLN A 255 -4.01 -17.88 17.20
C GLN A 255 -2.76 -18.00 16.32
N GLU A 256 -2.74 -17.35 15.16
CA GLU A 256 -1.56 -17.36 14.29
C GLU A 256 -0.46 -16.44 14.81
N ILE A 257 -0.80 -15.21 15.22
CA ILE A 257 0.15 -14.25 15.80
C ILE A 257 0.79 -14.84 17.06
N LEU A 258 0.01 -15.53 17.90
CA LEU A 258 0.48 -16.20 19.10
C LEU A 258 1.46 -17.35 18.87
N ARG A 259 1.39 -17.99 17.70
CA ARG A 259 2.27 -19.11 17.36
C ARG A 259 3.64 -18.66 16.89
N ARG A 260 3.78 -17.40 16.49
CA ARG A 260 5.01 -16.83 15.94
C ARG A 260 5.90 -16.26 17.03
N ASP A 261 7.18 -16.17 16.72
CA ASP A 261 8.07 -15.42 17.59
C ASP A 261 7.73 -13.93 17.49
N ILE A 262 7.73 -13.25 18.64
CA ILE A 262 7.52 -11.81 18.68
C ILE A 262 8.62 -11.06 17.90
N SER A 263 9.83 -11.62 17.77
CA SER A 263 10.91 -11.04 16.97
C SER A 263 10.63 -11.04 15.46
N GLU A 264 9.62 -11.78 14.99
CA GLU A 264 9.19 -11.73 13.59
C GLU A 264 8.41 -10.44 13.26
N PHE A 265 7.95 -9.71 14.28
CA PHE A 265 7.18 -8.49 14.09
C PHE A 265 8.03 -7.26 14.35
N ASP A 266 7.90 -6.25 13.48
CA ASP A 266 8.44 -4.93 13.75
C ASP A 266 7.52 -4.09 14.66
N THR A 267 8.01 -2.94 15.12
CA THR A 267 7.26 -2.03 16.00
C THR A 267 5.95 -1.54 15.37
N SER A 268 5.92 -1.31 14.06
CA SER A 268 4.74 -0.83 13.34
C SER A 268 3.67 -1.92 13.28
N GLU A 269 4.08 -3.15 12.98
CA GLU A 269 3.23 -4.33 12.92
C GLU A 269 2.65 -4.64 14.29
N MET A 270 3.46 -4.59 15.35
CA MET A 270 2.99 -4.73 16.72
C MET A 270 1.97 -3.66 17.10
N THR A 271 2.21 -2.41 16.69
CA THR A 271 1.28 -1.29 16.95
C THR A 271 -0.07 -1.50 16.25
N PHE A 272 -0.06 -1.97 15.01
CA PHE A 272 -1.28 -2.28 14.26
C PHE A 272 -2.06 -3.41 14.91
N ILE A 273 -1.37 -4.49 15.30
CA ILE A 273 -2.00 -5.61 16.01
C ILE A 273 -2.59 -5.12 17.34
N ALA A 274 -1.83 -4.40 18.17
CA ALA A 274 -2.29 -3.93 19.47
C ALA A 274 -3.52 -3.03 19.35
N ASN A 275 -3.51 -2.07 18.41
CA ASN A 275 -4.64 -1.19 18.17
C ASN A 275 -5.86 -1.93 17.64
N ALA A 276 -5.67 -2.88 16.71
CA ALA A 276 -6.76 -3.67 16.16
C ALA A 276 -7.45 -4.52 17.22
N PHE A 277 -6.67 -5.23 18.05
CA PHE A 277 -7.21 -6.07 19.13
C PHE A 277 -7.81 -5.25 20.27
N ARG A 278 -7.32 -4.03 20.51
CA ARG A 278 -7.95 -3.07 21.44
C ARG A 278 -9.33 -2.65 20.93
N ALA A 279 -9.44 -2.28 19.66
CA ALA A 279 -10.72 -1.90 19.05
C ALA A 279 -11.72 -3.08 19.06
N TYR A 280 -11.25 -4.29 18.72
CA TYR A 280 -12.04 -5.52 18.79
C TYR A 280 -12.53 -5.83 20.21
N ARG A 281 -11.72 -5.56 21.23
CA ARG A 281 -12.13 -5.73 22.63
C ARG A 281 -13.18 -4.71 23.04
N ASN A 282 -12.99 -3.45 22.66
CA ASN A 282 -13.89 -2.35 23.02
C ASN A 282 -15.28 -2.52 22.40
N SER A 283 -15.36 -3.01 21.15
CA SER A 283 -16.64 -3.29 20.50
C SER A 283 -17.47 -4.37 21.20
N ARG A 284 -16.84 -5.21 22.04
CA ARG A 284 -17.50 -6.29 22.81
C ARG A 284 -17.94 -5.91 24.25
N ASN A 285 -17.62 -4.70 24.73
CA ASN A 285 -17.95 -4.10 26.04
C ASN A 285 -18.27 -5.04 27.26
N ILE A 286 -17.26 -5.20 28.13
CA ILE A 286 -17.23 -5.19 29.62
C ILE A 286 -18.04 -6.21 30.47
N ALA A 287 -19.14 -6.82 30.03
CA ALA A 287 -19.91 -7.71 30.94
C ALA A 287 -19.62 -9.21 30.80
N ASN A 288 -19.05 -9.64 29.67
CA ASN A 288 -18.86 -11.06 29.39
C ASN A 288 -17.43 -11.37 28.96
N MET A 289 -16.71 -12.03 29.87
CA MET A 289 -15.78 -13.14 29.65
C MET A 289 -14.36 -12.95 30.20
N CYS A 290 -14.14 -13.62 31.33
CA CYS A 290 -12.85 -14.09 31.86
C CYS A 290 -12.10 -15.07 30.93
N ASN A 291 -12.08 -14.88 29.61
CA ASN A 291 -11.52 -15.92 28.72
C ASN A 291 -10.92 -15.42 27.39
N LEU A 292 -10.26 -14.26 27.36
CA LEU A 292 -9.41 -13.88 26.23
C LEU A 292 -8.03 -13.43 26.73
N SER A 293 -7.01 -14.10 26.19
CA SER A 293 -5.62 -14.17 26.69
C SER A 293 -4.87 -12.84 26.62
N GLY A 294 -4.06 -12.57 27.65
CA GLY A 294 -3.32 -11.31 27.88
C GLY A 294 -2.22 -10.95 26.88
N ILE A 295 -2.48 -10.98 25.57
CA ILE A 295 -1.55 -10.59 24.50
C ILE A 295 -1.64 -9.10 24.24
N GLY A 296 -2.86 -8.56 24.05
CA GLY A 296 -3.05 -7.12 23.93
C GLY A 296 -2.51 -6.38 25.15
N ILE A 297 -2.71 -6.94 26.35
CA ILE A 297 -2.13 -6.40 27.60
C ILE A 297 -0.59 -6.51 27.58
N ARG A 298 -0.02 -7.69 27.26
CA ARG A 298 1.45 -7.87 27.23
C ARG A 298 2.16 -7.05 26.14
N LEU A 299 1.51 -6.81 25.00
CA LEU A 299 2.04 -5.99 23.90
C LEU A 299 1.94 -4.50 24.22
N LEU A 300 0.78 -4.03 24.71
CA LEU A 300 0.61 -2.65 25.16
C LEU A 300 1.56 -2.32 26.30
N SER A 301 1.68 -3.19 27.32
CA SER A 301 2.63 -3.00 28.42
C SER A 301 4.10 -3.01 27.99
N ARG A 302 4.45 -3.59 26.84
CA ARG A 302 5.81 -3.53 26.27
C ARG A 302 6.02 -2.27 25.44
N LEU A 303 5.04 -1.84 24.65
CA LEU A 303 5.08 -0.56 23.93
C LEU A 303 5.18 0.61 24.92
N ASP A 304 4.38 0.58 26.00
CA ASP A 304 4.43 1.57 27.09
C ASP A 304 5.80 1.56 27.81
N ALA A 305 6.43 0.38 27.95
CA ALA A 305 7.76 0.25 28.55
C ALA A 305 8.89 0.76 27.65
N GLU A 306 8.76 0.62 26.32
CA GLU A 306 9.69 1.16 25.34
C GLU A 306 9.55 2.70 25.21
N GLU A 307 8.33 3.24 25.24
CA GLU A 307 8.09 4.69 25.34
C GLU A 307 8.64 5.28 26.64
N SER A 308 8.50 4.56 27.76
CA SER A 308 9.06 4.95 29.07
C SER A 308 10.59 4.91 29.10
N SER A 309 11.24 4.15 28.21
CA SER A 309 12.70 4.07 28.09
C SER A 309 13.30 5.20 27.22
N ALA A 310 12.46 5.90 26.45
CA ALA A 310 12.85 7.05 25.64
C ALA A 310 12.90 8.33 26.50
N THR A 311 13.85 8.39 27.45
CA THR A 311 14.30 9.58 28.21
C THR A 311 13.31 10.76 28.29
N THR A 312 12.42 10.70 29.28
CA THR A 312 11.78 11.88 29.86
C THR A 312 12.84 12.77 30.50
N VAL A 313 13.10 13.93 29.89
CA VAL A 313 13.70 15.06 30.59
C VAL A 313 12.59 15.65 31.46
N GLU A 314 12.65 15.36 32.76
CA GLU A 314 11.75 15.93 33.77
C GLU A 314 11.92 17.46 33.83
N CYS A 315 10.82 18.19 33.60
CA CYS A 315 10.68 19.56 34.06
C CYS A 315 9.68 19.58 35.22
N ASN A 316 10.18 19.96 36.38
CA ASN A 316 9.49 19.99 37.67
C ASN A 316 8.62 21.24 37.89
N THR A 317 7.52 21.04 38.63
CA THR A 317 6.74 21.96 39.52
C THR A 317 5.62 22.86 38.93
N PRO A 318 4.68 23.40 39.76
CA PRO A 318 3.72 22.69 40.65
C PRO A 318 2.28 23.29 40.67
N GLU A 319 1.37 22.58 41.35
CA GLU A 319 0.15 23.05 42.07
C GLU A 319 -1.17 23.48 41.37
N SER A 320 -2.20 22.70 41.69
CA SER A 320 -3.63 23.02 41.93
C SER A 320 -4.48 23.68 40.83
N VAL A 321 -5.55 23.00 40.39
CA VAL A 321 -6.97 23.37 40.62
C VAL A 321 -7.86 22.17 40.19
N SER A 322 -8.90 21.97 41.00
CA SER A 322 -9.98 20.98 40.99
C SER A 322 -10.91 20.97 39.76
N ASP A 323 -11.50 19.80 39.54
CA ASP A 323 -12.79 19.51 38.87
C ASP A 323 -13.03 20.02 37.45
N CYS A 324 -12.97 19.11 36.48
CA CYS A 324 -13.90 19.05 35.35
C CYS A 324 -13.77 17.70 34.62
N GLU A 325 -14.83 16.89 34.69
CA GLU A 325 -15.10 15.82 33.71
C GLU A 325 -15.19 16.43 32.31
N LEU A 326 -14.32 16.01 31.38
CA LEU A 326 -14.47 16.11 29.92
C LEU A 326 -13.27 15.40 29.27
N TRP A 327 -13.53 14.45 28.37
CA TRP A 327 -12.50 13.80 27.54
C TRP A 327 -12.00 14.80 26.49
N PRO A 328 -10.69 14.90 26.18
CA PRO A 328 -10.22 15.72 25.06
C PRO A 328 -10.34 14.92 23.75
N GLU A 329 -11.17 15.43 22.84
CA GLU A 329 -11.07 15.14 21.42
C GLU A 329 -9.87 15.92 20.85
N GLU A 330 -9.11 15.28 19.95
CA GLU A 330 -7.96 15.81 19.18
C GLU A 330 -6.59 15.88 19.89
N THR A 331 -5.79 14.82 19.71
CA THR A 331 -4.33 14.84 19.87
C THR A 331 -3.66 14.73 18.50
N GLU A 332 -2.93 15.78 18.07
CA GLU A 332 -2.05 15.73 16.90
C GLU A 332 -0.60 15.42 17.30
N CYS A 333 0.07 14.56 16.52
CA CYS A 333 1.48 14.24 16.64
C CYS A 333 2.29 15.09 15.64
N GLU A 334 3.13 16.00 16.14
CA GLU A 334 4.11 16.67 15.30
C GLU A 334 5.42 15.86 15.28
N VAL A 335 5.87 15.47 14.09
CA VAL A 335 7.15 14.77 13.86
C VAL A 335 8.17 15.79 13.39
N PHE A 336 9.29 15.92 14.09
CA PHE A 336 10.39 16.78 13.67
C PHE A 336 11.73 16.03 13.67
N LYS A 337 12.56 16.39 12.69
CA LYS A 337 13.88 15.79 12.45
C LYS A 337 14.91 16.51 13.31
N LYS A 338 15.59 15.79 14.21
CA LYS A 338 16.74 16.30 14.95
C LYS A 338 17.90 15.33 14.81
N GLY A 339 18.78 15.61 13.85
CA GLY A 339 19.84 14.68 13.43
C GLY A 339 19.31 13.54 12.54
N GLU A 340 19.85 12.34 12.72
CA GLU A 340 19.45 11.13 11.96
C GLU A 340 18.22 10.40 12.53
N VAL A 341 17.60 10.94 13.58
CA VAL A 341 16.46 10.31 14.26
C VAL A 341 15.22 11.20 14.15
N PHE A 342 14.10 10.60 13.76
CA PHE A 342 12.77 11.23 13.79
C PHE A 342 12.19 11.07 15.20
N LYS A 343 11.73 12.17 15.80
CA LYS A 343 11.01 12.13 17.08
C LYS A 343 9.61 12.68 16.88
N ALA A 344 8.61 11.99 17.42
CA ALA A 344 7.24 12.46 17.52
C ALA A 344 7.01 13.08 18.90
N LYS A 345 6.33 14.21 18.96
CA LYS A 345 5.87 14.83 20.21
C LYS A 345 4.36 15.05 20.13
N VAL A 346 3.63 14.57 21.13
CA VAL A 346 2.21 14.89 21.31
C VAL A 346 2.14 16.29 21.91
N VAL A 347 1.44 17.21 21.25
CA VAL A 347 1.25 18.58 21.73
C VAL A 347 -0.24 18.84 21.93
N GLU A 348 -0.66 19.07 23.17
CA GLU A 348 -2.02 19.52 23.47
C GLU A 348 -2.19 20.99 23.07
N LYS A 349 -2.95 21.28 22.02
CA LYS A 349 -3.34 22.65 21.66
C LYS A 349 -4.63 23.05 22.37
N HIS A 350 -4.54 23.89 23.40
CA HIS A 350 -5.71 24.58 23.94
C HIS A 350 -6.13 25.74 23.01
N HIS A 351 -7.03 25.48 22.06
CA HIS A 351 -7.56 26.54 21.19
C HIS A 351 -8.77 27.24 21.82
N LYS A 352 -8.54 28.43 22.40
CA LYS A 352 -9.59 29.46 22.55
C LYS A 352 -10.03 29.93 21.16
N LYS A 353 -11.34 29.85 20.90
CA LYS A 353 -12.02 30.32 19.68
C LYS A 353 -11.53 31.69 19.21
N CYS A 354 -11.04 31.76 17.97
CA CYS A 354 -11.15 32.95 17.12
C CYS A 354 -11.14 32.55 15.64
N ALA A 355 -11.92 33.29 14.85
CA ALA A 355 -12.41 32.94 13.52
C ALA A 355 -11.35 32.89 12.40
N SER A 356 -11.75 32.18 11.32
CA SER A 356 -11.30 32.26 9.92
C SER A 356 -9.83 31.93 9.61
N VAL A 357 -9.55 30.68 9.22
CA VAL A 357 -8.50 30.34 8.22
C VAL A 357 -8.95 29.09 7.43
N ARG A 358 -8.70 29.11 6.11
CA ARG A 358 -8.97 28.06 5.12
C ARG A 358 -8.40 26.69 5.51
N SER A 359 -9.11 25.63 5.14
CA SER A 359 -8.71 24.24 5.35
C SER A 359 -7.46 23.89 4.53
N GLU A 360 -6.32 23.73 5.21
CA GLU A 360 -5.21 22.92 4.73
C GLU A 360 -5.43 21.49 5.25
N ARG A 361 -5.43 20.53 4.31
CA ARG A 361 -5.63 19.10 4.56
C ARG A 361 -4.50 18.58 5.47
N LEU A 362 -4.88 18.02 6.61
CA LEU A 362 -3.98 17.28 7.49
C LEU A 362 -3.68 15.91 6.88
N ASP A 363 -2.42 15.68 6.56
CA ASP A 363 -1.87 14.39 6.14
C ASP A 363 -2.03 13.35 7.26
N ALA A 364 -3.12 12.58 7.21
CA ALA A 364 -3.29 11.41 8.05
C ALA A 364 -2.28 10.32 7.62
N CYS A 365 -1.54 9.78 8.60
CA CYS A 365 -0.57 8.70 8.40
C CYS A 365 -1.24 7.44 7.81
N ILE A 366 -1.26 7.34 6.48
CA ILE A 366 -1.62 6.15 5.74
C ILE A 366 -0.46 5.15 5.87
N PRO A 367 -0.67 3.92 6.40
CA PRO A 367 0.35 2.89 6.44
C PRO A 367 0.91 2.60 5.05
N PHE A 368 2.18 2.91 4.82
CA PHE A 368 2.80 2.73 3.53
C PHE A 368 3.17 1.25 3.32
N GLN A 369 2.52 0.59 2.36
CA GLN A 369 2.91 -0.74 1.89
C GLN A 369 4.11 -0.61 0.94
N ALA A 370 5.33 -0.55 1.49
CA ALA A 370 6.54 -0.85 0.71
C ALA A 370 6.78 -2.37 0.74
N CYS A 371 6.54 -3.06 -0.38
CA CYS A 371 7.14 -4.38 -0.63
C CYS A 371 8.55 -4.19 -1.14
#